data_AF-M0AUL4-F1
#
_entry.id   AF-M0AUL4-F1
#
_cell.length_a   1.000
_cell.length_b   1.000
_cell.length_c   1.000
_cell.angle_alpha   90.00
_cell.angle_beta   90.00
_cell.angle_gamma   90.00
#
_symmetry.space_group_name_H-M   'P 1'
#
loop_
_entity.id
_entity.type
_entity.pdbx_description
1 polymer ?
#
loop_
_entity_poly.entity_id
_entity_poly.type
_entity_poly.pdbx_seq_one_letter_code
_entity_poly.pdbx_strand_id
1 'polypeptide(L)'
;MAALLAINRLDESTFTDYFGELEARLASHYDGSSIELPFPEADPDDPIIYQQDIYLEPNPIEFEPPVLEQFLARFEGEPSSPLESEAAEIAIGELDSLAFDIEAVSDIHVLYNDGRGTEQVEHGADPLERKPDARLEIMAFDVTDLHSFQHFVVSHLAYQIRDRFLLMGVNPPVAFRAQGWGTYEGFQCQKFC
;
A
#
# COMPACT_ATOMS: atom_id res chain seq x y z
N MET A 1 -0.63 -8.93 -0.13
CA MET A 1 -0.88 -9.68 1.12
C MET A 1 0.39 -9.80 1.93
N ALA A 2 1.41 -10.55 1.49
CA ALA A 2 2.64 -10.74 2.26
C ALA A 2 3.29 -9.44 2.78
N ALA A 3 3.36 -8.38 1.95
CA ALA A 3 3.90 -7.08 2.38
C ALA A 3 3.10 -6.43 3.52
N LEU A 4 1.77 -6.56 3.51
CA LEU A 4 0.90 -6.08 4.59
C LEU A 4 1.24 -6.81 5.89
N LEU A 5 1.42 -8.14 5.82
CA LEU A 5 1.79 -8.96 6.97
C LEU A 5 3.17 -8.57 7.54
N ALA A 6 4.16 -8.39 6.66
CA ALA A 6 5.51 -7.99 7.04
C ALA A 6 5.53 -6.63 7.74
N ILE A 7 4.93 -5.61 7.11
CA ILE A 7 4.91 -4.22 7.64
C ILE A 7 4.19 -4.15 8.98
N ASN A 8 3.08 -4.87 9.14
CA ASN A 8 2.31 -4.88 10.38
C ASN A 8 3.10 -5.45 11.57
N ARG A 9 4.13 -6.27 11.33
CA ARG A 9 4.94 -6.90 12.37
C ARG A 9 6.19 -6.10 12.74
N LEU A 10 6.52 -5.06 11.97
CA LEU A 10 7.67 -4.22 12.26
C LEU A 10 7.46 -3.48 13.57
N ASP A 11 8.54 -3.34 14.34
CA ASP A 11 8.58 -2.32 15.38
C ASP A 11 8.65 -0.92 14.76
N GLU A 12 8.31 0.09 15.56
CA GLU A 12 8.23 1.48 15.13
C GLU A 12 9.57 1.97 14.53
N SER A 13 10.71 1.64 15.15
CA SER A 13 12.03 2.05 14.65
C SER A 13 12.33 1.49 13.27
N THR A 14 12.10 0.19 13.08
CA THR A 14 12.37 -0.49 11.81
C THR A 14 11.41 -0.01 10.73
N PHE A 15 10.15 0.27 11.08
CA PHE A 15 9.20 0.88 10.17
C PHE A 15 9.66 2.28 9.74
N THR A 16 10.10 3.12 10.67
CA THR A 16 10.63 4.46 10.37
C THR A 16 11.89 4.39 9.50
N ASP A 17 12.77 3.41 9.73
CA ASP A 17 13.97 3.23 8.90
C ASP A 17 13.63 2.95 7.42
N TYR A 18 12.53 2.24 7.15
CA TYR A 18 12.09 1.93 5.78
C TYR A 18 11.20 3.00 5.14
N PHE A 19 10.26 3.57 5.91
CA PHE A 19 9.16 4.39 5.38
C PHE A 19 9.13 5.82 5.94
N GLY A 20 10.06 6.19 6.83
CA GLY A 20 10.09 7.52 7.43
C GLY A 20 10.38 8.64 6.41
N GLU A 21 11.16 8.36 5.36
CA GLU A 21 11.35 9.32 4.28
C GLU A 21 10.06 9.57 3.50
N LEU A 22 9.28 8.52 3.27
CA LEU A 22 7.96 8.63 2.61
C LEU A 22 6.99 9.43 3.47
N GLU A 23 6.94 9.18 4.78
CA GLU A 23 6.13 9.95 5.72
C GLU A 23 6.52 11.43 5.71
N ALA A 24 7.82 11.73 5.81
CA ALA A 24 8.32 13.10 5.76
C ALA A 24 8.01 13.78 4.42
N ARG A 25 8.10 13.04 3.30
CA ARG A 25 7.74 13.54 1.98
C ARG A 25 6.25 13.90 1.90
N LEU A 26 5.36 13.07 2.42
CA LEU A 26 3.93 13.35 2.48
C LEU A 26 3.63 14.57 3.36
N ALA A 27 4.25 14.64 4.54
CA ALA A 27 4.08 15.77 5.47
C ALA A 27 4.52 17.11 4.87
N SER A 28 5.56 17.11 4.02
CA SER A 28 6.08 18.32 3.37
C SER A 28 5.08 19.07 2.49
N HIS A 29 3.98 18.40 2.07
CA HIS A 29 2.87 19.03 1.37
C HIS A 29 2.02 19.95 2.25
N TYR A 30 2.04 19.74 3.56
CA TYR A 30 1.09 20.36 4.48
C TYR A 30 1.76 21.13 5.63
N ASP A 31 3.06 20.98 5.82
CA ASP A 31 3.82 21.66 6.88
C ASP A 31 4.37 23.06 6.47
N GLY A 32 4.11 23.49 5.23
CA GLY A 32 4.58 24.76 4.68
C GLY A 32 6.00 24.73 4.11
N SER A 33 6.60 23.55 3.99
CA SER A 33 7.87 23.34 3.28
C SER A 33 7.75 23.61 1.79
N SER A 34 8.87 23.97 1.15
CA SER A 34 8.94 24.01 -0.32
C SER A 34 9.12 22.59 -0.84
N ILE A 35 8.25 22.18 -1.77
CA ILE A 35 8.32 20.85 -2.38
C ILE A 35 9.08 20.95 -3.69
N GLU A 36 10.17 20.21 -3.79
CA GLU A 36 10.84 19.99 -5.06
C GLU A 36 10.25 18.73 -5.71
N LEU A 37 9.43 18.93 -6.74
CA LEU A 37 8.96 17.86 -7.60
C LEU A 37 9.90 17.71 -8.80
N PRO A 38 10.08 16.48 -9.28
CA PRO A 38 10.94 16.22 -10.45
C PRO A 38 10.35 16.68 -11.78
N PHE A 39 9.10 17.14 -11.76
CA PHE A 39 8.37 17.60 -12.92
C PHE A 39 8.22 19.12 -12.86
N PRO A 40 8.91 19.89 -13.73
CA PRO A 40 8.88 21.36 -13.68
C PRO A 40 7.49 21.99 -13.85
N GLU A 41 6.55 21.24 -14.42
CA GLU A 41 5.17 21.69 -14.70
C GLU A 41 4.16 21.21 -13.65
N ALA A 42 4.56 20.37 -12.69
CA ALA A 42 3.64 19.88 -11.67
C ALA A 42 3.41 20.93 -10.59
N ASP A 43 2.14 21.17 -10.27
CA ASP A 43 1.76 21.90 -9.08
C ASP A 43 1.80 20.93 -7.88
N PRO A 44 2.42 21.29 -6.74
CA PRO A 44 2.31 20.50 -5.50
C PRO A 44 0.87 20.14 -5.10
N ASP A 45 -0.11 20.98 -5.45
CA ASP A 45 -1.53 20.73 -5.17
C ASP A 45 -2.18 19.74 -6.18
N ASP A 46 -1.47 19.33 -7.23
CA ASP A 46 -1.95 18.32 -8.18
C ASP A 46 -1.95 16.92 -7.54
N PRO A 47 -2.66 15.93 -8.15
CA PRO A 47 -2.56 14.54 -7.73
C PRO A 47 -1.14 13.98 -7.95
N ILE A 48 -0.30 14.12 -6.92
CA ILE A 48 1.03 13.51 -6.84
C ILE A 48 0.92 12.18 -6.10
N ILE A 49 1.42 11.11 -6.71
CA ILE A 49 1.43 9.78 -6.12
C ILE A 49 2.88 9.41 -5.83
N TYR A 50 3.18 9.16 -4.56
CA TYR A 50 4.45 8.60 -4.13
C TYR A 50 4.37 7.09 -4.09
N GLN A 51 5.38 6.45 -4.65
CA GLN A 51 5.45 4.99 -4.73
C GLN A 51 6.74 4.48 -4.10
N GLN A 52 6.66 3.36 -3.41
CA GLN A 52 7.83 2.68 -2.84
C GLN A 52 7.70 1.18 -3.05
N ASP A 53 8.73 0.58 -3.64
CA ASP A 53 8.79 -0.83 -3.98
C ASP A 53 9.32 -1.65 -2.81
N ILE A 54 8.60 -2.71 -2.45
CA ILE A 54 8.85 -3.55 -1.28
C ILE A 54 9.33 -4.92 -1.74
N TYR A 55 10.47 -5.32 -1.21
CA TYR A 55 11.13 -6.60 -1.47
C TYR A 55 11.06 -7.44 -0.20
N LEU A 56 10.52 -8.65 -0.29
CA LEU A 56 10.26 -9.54 0.83
C LEU A 56 11.15 -10.78 0.76
N GLU A 57 11.48 -11.29 1.94
CA GLU A 57 12.02 -12.63 2.11
C GLU A 57 11.27 -13.39 3.22
N PRO A 58 11.02 -14.70 3.06
CA PRO A 58 11.16 -15.47 1.82
C PRO A 58 10.18 -15.01 0.71
N ASN A 59 10.45 -15.41 -0.53
CA ASN A 59 9.65 -15.03 -1.69
C ASN A 59 8.18 -15.51 -1.55
N PRO A 60 7.19 -14.58 -1.52
CA PRO A 60 5.81 -14.91 -1.17
C PRO A 60 5.08 -15.77 -2.21
N ILE A 61 5.59 -15.87 -3.44
CA ILE A 61 4.95 -16.68 -4.50
C ILE A 61 5.39 -18.15 -4.47
N GLU A 62 6.36 -18.51 -3.63
CA GLU A 62 6.87 -19.88 -3.51
C GLU A 62 6.07 -20.73 -2.52
N PHE A 63 5.09 -20.13 -1.84
CA PHE A 63 4.27 -20.79 -0.84
C PHE A 63 3.10 -21.55 -1.47
N GLU A 64 2.94 -22.79 -1.05
CA GLU A 64 1.82 -23.66 -1.40
C GLU A 64 1.09 -24.13 -0.13
N PRO A 65 -0.20 -23.81 0.06
CA PRO A 65 -1.05 -23.02 -0.85
C PRO A 65 -0.66 -21.52 -0.86
N PRO A 66 -1.12 -20.72 -1.85
CA PRO A 66 -0.80 -19.30 -1.92
C PRO A 66 -1.12 -18.54 -0.63
N VAL A 67 -0.30 -17.53 -0.30
CA VAL A 67 -0.40 -16.76 0.97
C VAL A 67 -1.80 -16.18 1.19
N LEU A 68 -2.46 -15.71 0.13
CA LEU A 68 -3.83 -15.19 0.20
C LEU A 68 -4.83 -16.28 0.62
N GLU A 69 -4.71 -17.50 0.10
CA GLU A 69 -5.59 -18.61 0.47
C GLU A 69 -5.34 -19.03 1.92
N GLN A 70 -4.08 -19.12 2.33
CA GLN A 70 -3.74 -19.36 3.74
C GLN A 70 -4.37 -18.31 4.65
N PHE A 71 -4.30 -17.03 4.28
CA PHE A 71 -4.92 -15.95 5.03
C PHE A 71 -6.45 -16.12 5.11
N LEU A 72 -7.12 -16.34 3.98
CA LEU A 72 -8.58 -16.48 3.93
C LEU A 72 -9.08 -17.71 4.70
N ALA A 73 -8.32 -18.80 4.70
CA ALA A 73 -8.63 -20.01 5.48
C ALA A 73 -8.70 -19.76 6.99
N ARG A 74 -8.13 -18.67 7.52
CA ARG A 74 -8.25 -18.31 8.94
C ARG A 74 -9.60 -17.70 9.30
N PHE A 75 -10.29 -17.12 8.33
CA PHE A 75 -11.60 -16.48 8.52
C PHE A 75 -12.77 -17.44 8.28
N GLU A 76 -12.51 -18.76 8.24
CA GLU A 76 -13.44 -19.85 7.89
C GLU A 76 -14.67 -19.98 8.80
N GLY A 77 -15.67 -19.17 8.56
CA GLY A 77 -16.89 -19.73 8.00
C GLY A 77 -16.89 -19.40 6.51
N GLU A 78 -17.10 -20.39 5.62
CA GLU A 78 -17.31 -20.32 4.14
C GLU A 78 -16.92 -19.02 3.39
N PRO A 79 -16.26 -19.08 2.22
CA PRO A 79 -15.87 -17.87 1.45
C PRO A 79 -17.02 -16.93 1.03
N SER A 80 -18.28 -17.32 1.28
CA SER A 80 -19.50 -16.53 1.08
C SER A 80 -20.23 -16.13 2.38
N SER A 81 -19.75 -16.55 3.55
CA SER A 81 -20.40 -16.23 4.82
C SER A 81 -20.31 -14.74 5.12
N PRO A 82 -21.40 -14.10 5.56
CA PRO A 82 -21.35 -12.73 6.06
C PRO A 82 -20.46 -12.70 7.30
N LEU A 83 -19.52 -11.76 7.35
CA LEU A 83 -18.83 -11.43 8.60
C LEU A 83 -19.89 -10.93 9.58
N GLU A 84 -20.05 -11.62 10.71
CA GLU A 84 -20.89 -11.10 11.79
C GLU A 84 -20.31 -9.78 12.30
N SER A 85 -21.21 -8.83 12.46
CA SER A 85 -20.95 -7.42 12.66
C SER A 85 -20.33 -7.11 14.02
N GLU A 86 -19.20 -6.39 14.00
CA GLU A 86 -19.00 -5.06 14.59
C GLU A 86 -17.51 -4.74 14.50
N ALA A 87 -17.14 -3.74 13.68
CA ALA A 87 -15.77 -3.22 13.52
C ALA A 87 -14.68 -4.28 13.27
N ALA A 88 -14.57 -4.76 12.03
CA ALA A 88 -13.40 -5.51 11.58
C ALA A 88 -12.21 -4.55 11.37
N GLU A 89 -11.75 -3.91 12.44
CA GLU A 89 -10.31 -3.75 12.60
C GLU A 89 -9.76 -5.17 12.51
N ILE A 90 -8.99 -5.44 11.46
CA ILE A 90 -8.37 -6.75 11.22
C ILE A 90 -7.78 -7.20 12.57
N ALA A 91 -8.28 -8.29 13.14
CA ALA A 91 -7.76 -8.82 14.41
C ALA A 91 -6.35 -9.38 14.13
N ILE A 92 -5.38 -8.46 14.18
CA ILE A 92 -3.99 -8.59 13.76
C ILE A 92 -3.27 -9.76 14.45
N GLY A 93 -3.71 -10.17 15.65
CA GLY A 93 -3.09 -11.25 16.43
C GLY A 93 -3.13 -12.65 15.79
N GLU A 94 -3.98 -12.89 14.78
CA GLU A 94 -4.04 -14.19 14.09
C GLU A 94 -3.09 -14.30 12.87
N LEU A 95 -2.38 -13.22 12.51
CA LEU A 95 -1.43 -13.18 11.37
C LEU A 95 -0.06 -13.85 11.66
N ASP A 96 0.21 -14.23 12.90
CA ASP A 96 1.57 -14.56 13.39
C ASP A 96 2.27 -15.75 12.71
N SER A 97 1.51 -16.62 12.06
CA SER A 97 2.06 -17.83 11.41
C SER A 97 2.63 -17.63 9.99
N LEU A 98 2.43 -16.46 9.37
CA LEU A 98 3.07 -16.09 8.11
C LEU A 98 4.17 -15.07 8.41
N ALA A 99 5.41 -15.56 8.51
CA ALA A 99 6.58 -14.73 8.77
C ALA A 99 7.19 -14.31 7.43
N PHE A 100 7.06 -13.03 7.10
CA PHE A 100 7.74 -12.37 6.01
C PHE A 100 8.52 -11.20 6.59
N ASP A 101 9.78 -11.08 6.18
CA ASP A 101 10.64 -9.96 6.50
C ASP A 101 10.79 -9.06 5.27
N ILE A 102 11.08 -7.78 5.51
CA ILE A 102 11.42 -6.85 4.43
C ILE A 102 12.92 -6.99 4.16
N GLU A 103 13.27 -7.51 2.99
CA GLU A 103 14.66 -7.60 2.52
C GLU A 103 15.20 -6.19 2.19
N ALA A 104 14.40 -5.42 1.45
CA ALA A 104 14.74 -4.06 1.05
C ALA A 104 13.50 -3.26 0.65
N VAL A 105 13.66 -1.94 0.60
CA VAL A 105 12.67 -1.01 0.04
C VAL A 105 13.40 -0.05 -0.91
N SER A 106 12.76 0.32 -2.02
CA SER A 106 13.32 1.30 -2.95
C SER A 106 13.35 2.71 -2.39
N ASP A 107 14.11 3.58 -3.06
CA ASP A 107 13.86 5.01 -2.98
C ASP A 107 12.45 5.33 -3.50
N ILE A 108 11.97 6.53 -3.19
CA ILE A 108 10.64 6.98 -3.60
C ILE A 108 10.60 7.20 -5.12
N HIS A 109 9.65 6.58 -5.80
CA HIS A 109 9.25 6.96 -7.15
C HIS A 109 8.09 7.97 -7.06
N VAL A 110 8.03 8.91 -8.01
CA VAL A 110 7.00 9.94 -8.06
C VAL A 110 6.23 9.78 -9.36
N LEU A 111 4.91 9.61 -9.26
CA LEU A 111 3.99 9.63 -10.39
C LEU A 111 3.18 10.92 -10.33
N TYR A 112 3.14 11.60 -11.47
CA TYR A 112 2.35 12.80 -11.71
C TYR A 112 1.42 12.59 -12.89
N ASN A 113 0.16 12.99 -12.74
CA ASN A 113 -0.80 13.09 -13.84
C ASN A 113 -1.26 14.55 -13.97
N ASP A 114 -1.14 15.11 -15.17
CA ASP A 114 -1.47 16.50 -15.50
C ASP A 114 -2.98 16.81 -15.55
N GLY A 115 -3.83 15.87 -15.15
CA GLY A 115 -5.28 15.94 -15.24
C GLY A 115 -5.84 15.88 -16.68
N ARG A 116 -4.97 15.80 -17.70
CA ARG A 116 -5.31 15.70 -19.13
C ARG A 116 -4.99 14.33 -19.70
N GLY A 117 -4.54 13.39 -18.86
CA GLY A 117 -4.23 12.02 -19.23
C GLY A 117 -2.76 11.82 -19.60
N THR A 118 -1.89 12.80 -19.39
CA THR A 118 -0.44 12.63 -19.51
C THR A 118 0.12 12.19 -18.16
N GLU A 119 0.67 10.97 -18.12
CA GLU A 119 1.32 10.43 -16.93
C GLU A 119 2.84 10.53 -17.08
N GLN A 120 3.49 11.02 -16.03
CA GLN A 120 4.93 11.09 -15.91
C GLN A 120 5.35 10.36 -14.65
N VAL A 121 6.44 9.60 -14.75
CA VAL A 121 6.99 8.85 -13.62
C VAL A 121 8.48 9.14 -13.53
N GLU A 122 8.93 9.56 -12.35
CA GLU A 122 10.34 9.55 -11.98
C GLU A 122 10.58 8.36 -11.07
N HIS A 123 11.59 7.56 -11.41
CA HIS A 123 11.98 6.40 -10.64
C HIS A 123 13.19 6.73 -9.76
N GLY A 124 13.02 6.65 -8.43
CA GLY A 124 14.12 6.45 -7.48
C GLY A 124 14.90 5.14 -7.70
N ALA A 125 16.01 4.95 -6.99
CA ALA A 125 16.86 3.78 -7.13
C ALA A 125 16.20 2.49 -6.60
N ASP A 126 16.38 1.40 -7.36
CA ASP A 126 16.04 0.05 -6.92
C ASP A 126 17.20 -0.57 -6.14
N PRO A 127 16.94 -1.20 -4.97
CA PRO A 127 17.98 -1.76 -4.13
C PRO A 127 18.46 -3.13 -4.62
N LEU A 128 17.64 -3.83 -5.42
CA LEU A 128 17.86 -5.20 -5.85
C LEU A 128 17.58 -5.38 -7.34
N GLU A 129 18.34 -6.24 -8.02
CA GLU A 129 18.16 -6.58 -9.44
C GLU A 129 17.06 -7.63 -9.65
N ARG A 130 15.88 -7.43 -9.05
CA ARG A 130 14.70 -8.29 -9.22
C ARG A 130 13.43 -7.45 -9.21
N LYS A 131 12.28 -8.06 -9.52
CA LYS A 131 11.00 -7.39 -9.37
C LYS A 131 10.64 -7.28 -7.88
N PRO A 132 10.00 -6.17 -7.47
CA PRO A 132 9.45 -6.05 -6.12
C PRO A 132 8.26 -6.99 -5.93
N ASP A 133 8.04 -7.38 -4.68
CA ASP A 133 6.94 -8.25 -4.28
C ASP A 133 5.63 -7.48 -4.08
N ALA A 134 5.74 -6.19 -3.75
CA ALA A 134 4.63 -5.25 -3.70
C ALA A 134 5.12 -3.82 -3.98
N ARG A 135 4.21 -2.95 -4.41
CA ARG A 135 4.43 -1.51 -4.49
C ARG A 135 3.43 -0.83 -3.58
N LEU A 136 3.90 0.00 -2.66
CA LEU A 136 3.05 0.93 -1.91
C LEU A 136 2.81 2.17 -2.78
N GLU A 137 1.56 2.62 -2.92
CA GLU A 137 1.20 3.79 -3.74
C GLU A 137 0.34 4.76 -2.93
N ILE A 138 0.86 5.89 -2.50
CA ILE A 138 0.13 6.86 -1.67
C ILE A 138 0.02 8.19 -2.40
N MET A 139 -1.21 8.66 -2.62
CA MET A 139 -1.45 10.03 -3.08
C MET A 139 -1.09 11.01 -1.97
N ALA A 140 -0.48 12.15 -2.28
CA ALA A 140 -0.21 13.21 -1.30
C ALA A 140 -1.49 13.58 -0.52
N PHE A 141 -1.40 13.52 0.81
CA PHE A 141 -2.46 13.91 1.73
C PHE A 141 -1.85 14.33 3.07
N ASP A 142 -2.63 15.02 3.89
CA ASP A 142 -2.17 15.47 5.20
C ASP A 142 -2.03 14.28 6.16
N VAL A 143 -0.79 13.87 6.39
CA VAL A 143 -0.42 12.79 7.32
C VAL A 143 -0.22 13.30 8.74
N THR A 144 -0.22 14.61 8.99
CA THR A 144 0.18 15.18 10.30
C THR A 144 -0.79 14.85 11.44
N ASP A 145 -2.06 14.65 11.11
CA ASP A 145 -3.11 14.26 12.06
C ASP A 145 -3.21 12.73 12.28
N LEU A 146 -2.36 11.93 11.60
CA LEU A 146 -2.38 10.48 11.78
C LEU A 146 -1.80 10.09 13.15
N HIS A 147 -2.54 9.25 13.87
CA HIS A 147 -2.03 8.65 15.10
C HIS A 147 -0.86 7.66 14.86
N SER A 148 -0.84 7.00 13.70
CA SER A 148 0.21 6.06 13.31
C SER A 148 0.25 5.93 11.79
N PHE A 149 1.37 6.33 11.19
CA PHE A 149 1.60 6.15 9.76
C PHE A 149 1.71 4.67 9.37
N GLN A 150 2.31 3.83 10.23
CA GLN A 150 2.35 2.38 10.03
C GLN A 150 0.95 1.77 9.91
N HIS A 151 0.04 2.12 10.83
CA HIS A 151 -1.33 1.63 10.78
C HIS A 151 -2.07 2.10 9.51
N PHE A 152 -1.80 3.33 9.07
CA PHE A 152 -2.28 3.83 7.79
C PHE A 152 -1.74 2.99 6.62
N VAL A 153 -0.43 2.76 6.53
CA VAL A 153 0.18 1.96 5.44
C VAL A 153 -0.40 0.55 5.38
N VAL A 154 -0.57 -0.12 6.52
CA VAL A 154 -1.19 -1.45 6.60
C VAL A 154 -2.62 -1.43 6.05
N SER A 155 -3.43 -0.45 6.47
CA SER A 155 -4.81 -0.27 5.99
C SER A 155 -4.84 0.04 4.49
N HIS A 156 -3.93 0.89 4.03
CA HIS A 156 -3.81 1.30 2.64
C HIS A 156 -3.45 0.13 1.71
N LEU A 157 -2.54 -0.75 2.14
CA LEU A 157 -2.23 -1.98 1.41
C LEU A 157 -3.45 -2.92 1.32
N ALA A 158 -4.35 -2.92 2.30
CA ALA A 158 -5.61 -3.66 2.20
C ALA A 158 -6.51 -3.10 1.09
N TYR A 159 -6.56 -1.77 0.92
CA TYR A 159 -7.28 -1.13 -0.20
C TYR A 159 -6.62 -1.42 -1.54
N GLN A 160 -5.29 -1.51 -1.61
CA GLN A 160 -4.62 -1.93 -2.84
C GLN A 160 -4.90 -3.41 -3.18
N ILE A 161 -4.99 -4.29 -2.18
CA ILE A 161 -5.40 -5.69 -2.40
C ILE A 161 -6.82 -5.75 -2.96
N ARG A 162 -7.76 -4.98 -2.39
CA ARG A 162 -9.13 -4.83 -2.90
C ARG A 162 -9.14 -4.46 -4.38
N ASP A 163 -8.36 -3.45 -4.75
CA ASP A 163 -8.32 -2.97 -6.14
C ASP A 163 -7.83 -4.03 -7.11
N ARG A 164 -6.89 -4.90 -6.73
CA ARG A 164 -6.47 -6.03 -7.58
C ARG A 164 -7.62 -6.98 -7.88
N PHE A 165 -8.51 -7.27 -6.92
CA PHE A 165 -9.73 -8.06 -7.18
C PHE A 165 -10.69 -7.33 -8.14
N LEU A 166 -10.94 -6.05 -7.88
CA LEU A 166 -11.86 -5.25 -8.69
C LEU A 166 -11.39 -5.11 -10.14
N LEU A 167 -10.09 -4.87 -10.34
CA LEU A 167 -9.47 -4.79 -11.67
C LEU A 167 -9.51 -6.14 -12.43
N MET A 168 -9.54 -7.26 -11.70
CA MET A 168 -9.79 -8.59 -12.27
C MET A 168 -11.28 -8.89 -12.52
N GLY A 169 -12.19 -7.97 -12.17
CA GLY A 169 -13.64 -8.15 -12.32
C GLY A 169 -14.26 -9.12 -11.31
N VAL A 170 -13.60 -9.37 -10.18
CA VAL A 170 -14.05 -10.27 -9.12
C VAL A 170 -14.33 -9.53 -7.81
N ASN A 171 -15.28 -10.05 -7.03
CA ASN A 171 -15.59 -9.45 -5.73
C ASN A 171 -14.45 -9.70 -4.73
N PRO A 172 -13.91 -8.66 -4.08
CA PRO A 172 -12.92 -8.86 -3.04
C PRO A 172 -13.51 -9.64 -1.86
N PRO A 173 -12.69 -10.46 -1.17
CA PRO A 173 -13.04 -11.04 0.12
C PRO A 173 -13.51 -9.98 1.12
N VAL A 174 -14.40 -10.35 2.05
CA VAL A 174 -15.03 -9.38 2.98
C VAL A 174 -13.99 -8.58 3.77
N ALA A 175 -12.89 -9.23 4.17
CA ALA A 175 -11.77 -8.60 4.87
C ALA A 175 -11.11 -7.42 4.11
N PHE A 176 -11.28 -7.31 2.78
CA PHE A 176 -10.72 -6.21 1.98
C PHE A 176 -11.78 -5.26 1.42
N ARG A 177 -13.04 -5.35 1.86
CA ARG A 177 -14.12 -4.49 1.32
C ARG A 177 -14.17 -3.08 1.91
N ALA A 178 -13.29 -2.78 2.85
CA ALA A 178 -13.20 -1.46 3.45
C ALA A 178 -12.96 -0.36 2.38
N GLN A 179 -13.54 0.81 2.65
CA GLN A 179 -13.48 1.96 1.75
C GLN A 179 -12.22 2.78 2.03
N GLY A 180 -11.64 3.30 0.96
CA GLY A 180 -10.37 3.99 0.99
C GLY A 180 -9.74 4.04 -0.40
N TRP A 181 -8.77 4.92 -0.56
CA TRP A 181 -8.02 5.03 -1.80
C TRP A 181 -7.06 3.85 -1.85
N GLY A 182 -7.05 3.10 -2.96
CA GLY A 182 -6.15 1.96 -3.13
C GLY A 182 -5.02 2.31 -4.07
N THR A 183 -4.88 1.55 -5.14
CA THR A 183 -3.93 1.85 -6.22
C THR A 183 -4.39 3.05 -7.02
N TYR A 184 -3.45 3.78 -7.61
CA TYR A 184 -3.79 4.91 -8.48
C TYR A 184 -4.61 4.46 -9.71
N GLU A 185 -4.27 3.31 -10.30
CA GLU A 185 -5.05 2.67 -11.37
C GLU A 185 -6.48 2.34 -10.92
N GLY A 186 -6.62 1.69 -9.76
CA GLY A 186 -7.92 1.35 -9.20
C GLY A 186 -8.79 2.58 -8.94
N PHE A 187 -8.18 3.66 -8.46
CA PHE A 187 -8.84 4.94 -8.27
C PHE A 187 -9.32 5.57 -9.59
N GLN A 188 -8.47 5.56 -10.62
CA GLN A 188 -8.84 6.04 -11.96
C GLN A 188 -10.04 5.26 -12.51
N CYS A 189 -10.01 3.92 -12.45
CA CYS A 189 -11.13 3.10 -12.93
C CYS A 189 -12.43 3.40 -12.18
N GLN A 190 -12.40 3.61 -10.86
CA GLN A 190 -13.61 3.91 -10.07
C GLN A 190 -14.20 5.29 -10.36
N LYS A 191 -13.39 6.29 -10.73
CA LYS A 191 -13.86 7.63 -11.09
C LYS A 191 -14.58 7.71 -12.44
N PHE A 192 -14.26 6.80 -13.36
CA PHE A 192 -14.75 6.83 -14.74
C PHE A 192 -15.64 5.63 -15.13
N CYS A 193 -16.06 4.82 -14.15
CA CYS A 193 -17.04 3.74 -14.32
C CYS A 193 -18.46 4.15 -13.91
#